data_AF-L5ML25-F1
#
_entry.id   AF-L5ML25-F1
#
_cell.length_a   1.000
_cell.length_b   1.000
_cell.length_c   1.000
_cell.angle_alpha   90.00
_cell.angle_beta   90.00
_cell.angle_gamma   90.00
#
_symmetry.space_group_name_H-M   'P 1'
#
loop_
_entity.id
_entity.type
_entity.pdbx_description
1 polymer ?
#
loop_
_entity_poly.entity_id
_entity_poly.type
_entity_poly.pdbx_seq_one_letter_code
_entity_poly.pdbx_strand_id
1 'polypeptide(L)'
;MQEITKHFVVCHVDAPGQQVGASQFPQGYQFPSMEQLAAMLPSVVQHFGFKYVIGIGVGAGAYVLAKFALSGLTSTLPDTVLSHLFSQEELMNNAELVQSYRQQIGNVVNQANLQLFWNMYNSCPVMLVVGDNAPAEDGVVECNSKLDPTTTTFLKMADSGGLPQVTQPGKLTEAFKYFLQGMGYMPSASMTRLARSRTASLTSASSVEGSRPQACTHSESSDGLGQVNHTMEVSC
;
A
#
# COMPACT_ATOMS: atom_id res chain seq x y z
N MET A 1 -1.44 13.63 -7.10
CA MET A 1 -1.63 13.27 -5.68
C MET A 1 -2.57 14.17 -4.88
N GLN A 2 -2.60 15.50 -5.08
CA GLN A 2 -3.41 16.40 -4.23
C GLN A 2 -4.91 16.03 -4.11
N GLU A 3 -5.54 15.54 -5.17
CA GLU A 3 -6.95 15.10 -5.13
C GLU A 3 -7.15 13.91 -4.19
N ILE A 4 -6.18 12.99 -4.15
CA ILE A 4 -6.20 11.82 -3.28
C ILE A 4 -5.97 12.27 -1.84
N THR A 5 -4.90 13.02 -1.59
CA THR A 5 -4.48 13.41 -0.22
C THR A 5 -5.48 14.30 0.52
N LYS A 6 -6.49 14.88 -0.16
CA LYS A 6 -7.60 15.57 0.50
C LYS A 6 -8.55 14.63 1.24
N HIS A 7 -8.59 13.36 0.86
CA HIS A 7 -9.50 12.35 1.41
C HIS A 7 -8.84 11.45 2.45
N PHE A 8 -7.51 11.55 2.60
CA PHE A 8 -6.73 10.70 3.50
C PHE A 8 -5.85 11.56 4.40
N VAL A 9 -5.63 11.09 5.62
CA VAL A 9 -4.50 11.54 6.43
C VAL A 9 -3.23 10.91 5.84
N VAL A 10 -2.16 11.70 5.69
CA VAL A 10 -0.86 11.22 5.21
C VAL A 10 0.14 11.31 6.36
N CYS A 11 0.69 10.17 6.75
CA CYS A 11 1.76 10.07 7.75
C CYS A 11 3.04 9.61 7.05
N HIS A 12 4.04 10.49 6.96
CA HIS A 12 5.37 10.14 6.46
C HIS A 12 6.22 9.58 7.60
N VAL A 13 6.82 8.41 7.37
CA VAL A 13 7.75 7.78 8.30
C VAL A 13 9.15 7.80 7.74
N ASP A 14 10.05 8.48 8.44
CA ASP A 14 11.49 8.45 8.15
C ASP A 14 12.14 7.26 8.87
N ALA A 15 13.03 6.54 8.18
CA ALA A 15 13.86 5.54 8.84
C ALA A 15 14.80 6.20 9.88
N PRO A 16 15.22 5.49 10.95
CA PRO A 16 16.05 6.08 12.00
C PRO A 16 17.30 6.78 11.46
N GLY A 17 17.46 8.06 11.77
CA GLY A 17 18.60 8.86 11.34
C GLY A 17 18.53 9.36 9.89
N GLN A 18 17.42 9.13 9.18
CA GLN A 18 17.19 9.64 7.82
C GLN A 18 16.34 10.90 7.79
N GLN A 19 15.74 11.31 8.92
CA GLN A 19 14.98 12.54 9.01
C GLN A 19 15.85 13.78 8.78
N VAL A 20 15.23 14.86 8.28
CA VAL A 20 15.93 16.11 8.00
C VAL A 20 16.59 16.66 9.28
N GLY A 21 17.91 16.88 9.23
CA GLY A 21 18.68 17.40 10.36
C GLY A 21 19.08 16.37 11.40
N ALA A 22 18.97 15.06 11.12
CA ALA A 22 19.42 14.00 12.02
C ALA A 22 20.92 14.12 12.35
N SER A 23 21.26 13.94 13.63
CA SER A 23 22.66 13.82 14.08
C SER A 23 23.24 12.47 13.69
N GLN A 24 24.55 12.45 13.43
CA GLN A 24 25.27 11.19 13.20
C GLN A 24 25.15 10.26 14.42
N PHE A 25 24.88 8.97 14.17
CA PHE A 25 24.87 7.97 15.22
C PHE A 25 26.26 7.80 15.88
N PRO A 26 26.33 7.43 17.17
CA PRO A 26 27.60 7.15 17.84
C PRO A 26 28.40 6.05 17.14
N GLN A 27 29.73 6.06 17.30
CA GLN A 27 30.57 4.97 16.83
C GLN A 27 30.15 3.64 17.50
N GLY A 28 30.01 2.59 16.70
CA GLY A 28 29.55 1.28 17.18
C GLY A 28 28.03 1.14 17.31
N TYR A 29 27.24 2.13 16.88
CA TYR A 29 25.78 2.00 16.83
C TYR A 29 25.37 0.85 15.90
N GLN A 30 24.54 -0.05 16.42
CA GLN A 30 23.94 -1.13 15.65
C GLN A 30 22.65 -0.63 15.01
N PHE A 31 22.68 -0.41 13.70
CA PHE A 31 21.50 -0.01 12.95
C PHE A 31 20.45 -1.13 12.94
N PRO A 32 19.15 -0.81 13.08
CA PRO A 32 18.10 -1.83 13.09
C PRO A 32 18.08 -2.68 11.81
N SER A 33 17.84 -3.98 11.95
CA SER A 33 17.59 -4.87 10.80
C SER A 33 16.26 -4.52 10.11
N MET A 34 16.04 -4.99 8.89
CA MET A 34 14.77 -4.78 8.18
C MET A 34 13.56 -5.34 8.94
N GLU A 35 13.75 -6.44 9.68
CA GLU A 35 12.72 -7.02 10.54
C GLU A 35 12.43 -6.13 11.75
N GLN A 36 13.48 -5.57 12.36
CA GLN A 36 13.34 -4.62 13.47
C GLN A 36 12.66 -3.33 13.01
N LEU A 37 12.99 -2.83 11.81
CA LEU A 37 12.30 -1.66 11.22
C LEU A 37 10.81 -1.93 11.00
N ALA A 38 10.44 -3.10 10.48
CA ALA A 38 9.04 -3.47 10.30
C ALA A 38 8.31 -3.58 11.65
N ALA A 39 8.96 -4.11 12.68
CA ALA A 39 8.43 -4.22 14.03
C ALA A 39 8.26 -2.86 14.75
N MET A 40 8.83 -1.77 14.23
CA MET A 40 8.60 -0.43 14.76
C MET A 40 7.27 0.18 14.28
N LEU A 41 6.77 -0.21 13.10
CA LEU A 41 5.54 0.37 12.51
C LEU A 41 4.27 0.19 13.37
N PRO A 42 4.03 -0.95 14.06
CA PRO A 42 2.89 -1.07 14.97
C PRO A 42 2.83 0.03 16.03
N SER A 43 3.98 0.47 16.55
CA SER A 43 4.05 1.54 17.55
C SER A 43 3.62 2.90 16.98
N VAL A 44 3.94 3.18 15.71
CA VAL A 44 3.51 4.39 14.99
C VAL A 44 2.00 4.35 14.78
N VAL A 45 1.47 3.21 14.30
CA VAL A 45 0.04 2.99 14.09
C VAL A 45 -0.73 3.17 15.40
N GLN A 46 -0.25 2.59 16.49
CA GLN A 46 -0.86 2.69 17.81
C GLN A 46 -0.79 4.11 18.38
N HIS A 47 0.36 4.80 18.24
CA HIS A 47 0.55 6.15 18.76
C HIS A 47 -0.45 7.14 18.17
N PHE A 48 -0.71 7.06 16.86
CA PHE A 48 -1.69 7.90 16.17
C PHE A 48 -3.12 7.33 16.16
N GLY A 49 -3.32 6.11 16.69
CA GLY A 49 -4.64 5.47 16.75
C GLY A 49 -5.21 5.06 15.39
N PHE A 50 -4.35 4.78 14.40
CA PHE A 50 -4.80 4.35 13.08
C PHE A 50 -5.37 2.92 13.14
N LYS A 51 -6.58 2.73 12.61
CA LYS A 51 -7.23 1.41 12.52
C LYS A 51 -6.84 0.64 11.26
N TYR A 52 -6.70 1.37 10.15
CA TYR A 52 -6.32 0.84 8.85
C TYR A 52 -5.30 1.79 8.22
N VAL A 53 -4.39 1.21 7.45
CA VAL A 53 -3.30 1.92 6.80
C VAL A 53 -3.16 1.37 5.38
N ILE A 54 -3.05 2.28 4.41
CA ILE A 54 -2.61 1.95 3.06
C ILE A 54 -1.12 2.27 3.00
N GLY A 55 -0.27 1.25 2.91
CA GLY A 55 1.18 1.43 2.89
C GLY A 55 1.70 1.79 1.49
N ILE A 56 2.51 2.85 1.40
CA ILE A 56 3.27 3.18 0.19
C ILE A 56 4.75 3.16 0.56
N GLY A 57 5.54 2.34 -0.15
CA GLY A 57 6.97 2.20 0.11
C GLY A 57 7.78 2.09 -1.16
N VAL A 58 9.02 2.57 -1.11
CA VAL A 58 9.99 2.52 -2.21
C VAL A 58 11.24 1.77 -1.72
N GLY A 59 11.74 0.82 -2.52
CA GLY A 59 12.95 0.07 -2.20
C GLY A 59 12.88 -0.61 -0.82
N ALA A 60 13.74 -0.18 0.11
CA ALA A 60 13.74 -0.69 1.49
C ALA A 60 12.39 -0.46 2.20
N GLY A 61 11.73 0.68 1.97
CA GLY A 61 10.42 0.98 2.55
C GLY A 61 9.33 0.02 2.07
N ALA A 62 9.40 -0.42 0.80
CA ALA A 62 8.49 -1.43 0.26
C ALA A 62 8.66 -2.78 0.98
N TYR A 63 9.91 -3.19 1.22
CA TYR A 63 10.19 -4.43 1.96
C TYR A 63 9.74 -4.33 3.43
N VAL A 64 10.03 -3.23 4.11
CA VAL A 64 9.62 -3.00 5.50
C VAL A 64 8.09 -3.02 5.64
N LEU A 65 7.37 -2.35 4.74
CA LEU A 65 5.90 -2.37 4.74
C LEU A 65 5.33 -3.75 4.39
N ALA A 66 5.90 -4.45 3.42
CA ALA A 66 5.50 -5.82 3.11
C ALA A 66 5.73 -6.73 4.31
N LYS A 67 6.88 -6.61 5.00
CA LYS A 67 7.14 -7.36 6.24
C LYS A 67 6.16 -7.00 7.34
N PHE A 68 5.83 -5.73 7.53
CA PHE A 68 4.83 -5.30 8.51
C PHE A 68 3.45 -5.89 8.20
N ALA A 69 2.99 -5.83 6.94
CA ALA A 69 1.74 -6.45 6.50
C ALA A 69 1.76 -7.97 6.68
N LEU A 70 2.93 -8.60 6.52
CA LEU A 70 3.12 -10.02 6.72
C LEU A 70 3.41 -10.41 8.19
N SER A 71 3.62 -9.47 9.12
CA SER A 71 4.08 -9.79 10.48
C SER A 71 3.02 -10.52 11.32
N GLY A 72 1.76 -10.58 10.85
CA GLY A 72 0.77 -11.51 11.37
C GLY A 72 1.02 -12.99 11.00
N LEU A 73 1.97 -13.30 10.11
CA LEU A 73 2.25 -14.67 9.62
C LEU A 73 3.41 -15.39 10.33
N THR A 74 4.12 -14.75 11.26
CA THR A 74 5.21 -15.43 12.00
C THR A 74 4.71 -16.20 13.23
N SER A 75 3.46 -15.98 13.64
CA SER A 75 2.78 -16.75 14.69
C SER A 75 2.05 -17.96 14.09
N THR A 76 1.85 -19.01 14.89
CA THR A 76 1.03 -20.15 14.46
C THR A 76 -0.39 -19.67 14.14
N LEU A 77 -1.09 -20.31 13.18
CA LEU A 77 -2.44 -19.90 12.79
C LEU A 77 -3.41 -19.73 13.99
N PRO A 78 -3.42 -20.60 15.01
CA PRO A 78 -4.20 -20.37 16.23
C PRO A 78 -3.85 -19.07 16.95
N ASP A 79 -2.57 -18.69 16.98
CA ASP A 79 -2.08 -17.52 17.71
C ASP A 79 -2.41 -16.23 16.98
N THR A 80 -2.39 -16.27 15.65
CA THR A 80 -2.86 -15.13 14.87
C THR A 80 -4.37 -14.95 14.96
N VAL A 81 -5.15 -16.05 15.00
CA VAL A 81 -6.59 -15.97 15.25
C VAL A 81 -6.87 -15.41 16.66
N LEU A 82 -6.14 -15.88 17.68
CA LEU A 82 -6.29 -15.39 19.05
C LEU A 82 -5.98 -13.90 19.18
N SER A 83 -4.96 -13.40 18.49
CA SER A 83 -4.64 -11.96 18.49
C SER A 83 -5.70 -11.09 17.82
N HIS A 84 -6.61 -11.68 17.05
CA HIS A 84 -7.78 -11.00 16.50
C HIS A 84 -9.02 -11.09 17.39
N LEU A 85 -9.11 -12.11 18.25
CA LEU A 85 -10.26 -12.33 19.13
C LEU A 85 -10.11 -11.61 20.47
N PHE A 86 -8.88 -11.46 20.95
CA PHE A 86 -8.59 -10.93 22.29
C PHE A 86 -7.69 -9.69 22.21
N SER A 87 -7.91 -8.76 23.12
CA SER A 87 -6.98 -7.65 23.34
C SER A 87 -5.63 -8.15 23.87
N GLN A 88 -4.58 -7.35 23.71
CA GLN A 88 -3.26 -7.70 24.26
C GLN A 88 -3.30 -7.88 25.79
N GLU A 89 -4.14 -7.12 26.48
CA GLU A 89 -4.32 -7.26 27.93
C GLU A 89 -4.95 -8.61 28.29
N GLU A 90 -5.99 -9.04 27.58
CA GLU A 90 -6.64 -10.35 27.79
C GLU A 90 -5.71 -11.52 27.46
N LEU A 91 -4.91 -11.40 26.40
CA LEU A 91 -3.92 -12.42 26.04
C LEU A 91 -2.89 -12.64 27.14
N MET A 92 -2.50 -11.58 27.86
CA MET A 92 -1.52 -11.66 28.94
C MET A 92 -2.15 -12.06 30.28
N ASN A 93 -3.39 -11.64 30.55
CA ASN A 93 -4.00 -11.74 31.87
C ASN A 93 -4.96 -12.94 32.04
N ASN A 94 -5.53 -13.49 30.95
CA ASN A 94 -6.52 -14.58 31.01
C ASN A 94 -6.00 -15.90 30.41
N ALA A 95 -4.92 -16.42 30.99
CA ALA A 95 -4.20 -17.58 30.48
C ALA A 95 -5.09 -18.84 30.28
N GLU A 96 -6.02 -19.12 31.18
CA GLU A 96 -6.89 -20.31 31.06
C GLU A 96 -7.86 -20.23 29.88
N LEU A 97 -8.53 -19.08 29.71
CA LEU A 97 -9.47 -18.85 28.61
C LEU A 97 -8.73 -18.89 27.27
N VAL A 98 -7.61 -18.17 27.17
CA VAL A 98 -6.77 -18.11 25.96
C VAL A 98 -6.25 -19.50 25.62
N GLN A 99 -5.80 -20.28 26.59
CA GLN A 99 -5.32 -21.65 26.37
C GLN A 99 -6.45 -22.58 25.92
N SER A 100 -7.66 -22.43 26.47
CA SER A 100 -8.83 -23.19 26.03
C SER A 100 -9.18 -22.92 24.57
N TYR A 101 -9.26 -21.64 24.17
CA TYR A 101 -9.49 -21.25 22.77
C TYR A 101 -8.34 -21.71 21.85
N ARG A 102 -7.08 -21.61 22.30
CA ARG A 102 -5.92 -22.11 21.55
C ARG A 102 -6.06 -23.60 21.22
N GLN A 103 -6.43 -24.41 22.21
CA GLN A 103 -6.64 -25.85 22.04
C GLN A 103 -7.85 -26.16 21.16
N GLN A 104 -8.95 -25.40 21.30
CA GLN A 104 -10.11 -25.54 20.42
C GLN A 104 -9.75 -25.24 18.96
N ILE A 105 -9.07 -24.11 18.70
CA ILE A 105 -8.65 -23.75 17.35
C ILE A 105 -7.67 -24.80 16.81
N GLY A 106 -6.69 -25.24 17.59
CA GLY A 106 -5.67 -26.19 17.13
C GLY A 106 -6.19 -27.61 16.88
N ASN A 107 -7.11 -28.10 17.72
CA ASN A 107 -7.50 -29.52 17.72
C ASN A 107 -8.88 -29.81 17.14
N VAL A 108 -9.78 -28.81 17.11
CA VAL A 108 -11.18 -29.00 16.66
C VAL A 108 -11.40 -28.43 15.27
N VAL A 109 -10.81 -27.27 14.97
CA VAL A 109 -11.00 -26.61 13.67
C VAL A 109 -10.14 -27.29 12.61
N ASN A 110 -10.70 -27.48 11.41
CA ASN A 110 -9.92 -27.95 10.26
C ASN A 110 -8.86 -26.90 9.88
N GLN A 111 -7.59 -27.21 10.14
CA GLN A 111 -6.48 -26.27 9.93
C GLN A 111 -6.31 -25.85 8.47
N ALA A 112 -6.54 -26.74 7.51
CA ALA A 112 -6.41 -26.43 6.09
C ALA A 112 -7.48 -25.41 5.66
N ASN A 113 -8.74 -25.63 6.06
CA ASN A 113 -9.83 -24.70 5.75
C ASN A 113 -9.69 -23.38 6.52
N LEU A 114 -9.23 -23.42 7.78
CA LEU A 114 -8.96 -22.23 8.55
C LEU A 114 -7.85 -21.39 7.91
N GLN A 115 -6.80 -22.02 7.38
CA GLN A 115 -5.74 -21.33 6.64
C GLN A 115 -6.30 -20.64 5.38
N LEU A 116 -7.14 -21.34 4.60
CA LEU A 116 -7.80 -20.74 3.43
C LEU A 116 -8.67 -19.54 3.82
N PHE A 117 -9.47 -19.68 4.88
CA PHE A 117 -10.30 -18.60 5.39
C PHE A 117 -9.46 -17.42 5.91
N TRP A 118 -8.39 -17.70 6.64
CA TRP A 118 -7.48 -16.70 7.19
C TRP A 118 -6.74 -15.92 6.10
N ASN A 119 -6.28 -16.63 5.07
CA ASN A 119 -5.63 -16.03 3.90
C ASN A 119 -6.59 -15.10 3.17
N MET A 120 -7.86 -15.47 3.03
CA MET A 120 -8.89 -14.60 2.48
C MET A 120 -9.14 -13.38 3.38
N TYR A 121 -9.26 -13.58 4.70
CA TYR A 121 -9.55 -12.52 5.66
C TYR A 121 -8.41 -11.49 5.78
N ASN A 122 -7.14 -11.93 5.73
CA ASN A 122 -5.96 -11.06 5.81
C ASN A 122 -5.37 -10.72 4.45
N SER A 123 -6.11 -10.94 3.37
CA SER A 123 -5.64 -10.56 2.05
C SER A 123 -5.57 -9.05 1.95
N CYS A 124 -4.37 -8.51 1.77
CA CYS A 124 -4.14 -7.11 1.49
C CYS A 124 -3.93 -6.94 -0.02
N PRO A 125 -4.74 -6.13 -0.72
CA PRO A 125 -4.46 -5.79 -2.10
C PRO A 125 -3.08 -5.16 -2.22
N VAL A 126 -2.30 -5.58 -3.22
CA VAL A 126 -0.94 -5.07 -3.48
C VAL A 126 -0.89 -4.44 -4.86
N MET A 127 -0.29 -3.26 -4.99
CA MET A 127 0.06 -2.67 -6.27
C MET A 127 1.59 -2.62 -6.41
N LEU A 128 2.14 -3.51 -7.22
CA LEU A 128 3.56 -3.51 -7.56
C LEU A 128 3.80 -2.55 -8.73
N VAL A 129 4.73 -1.62 -8.56
CA VAL A 129 5.08 -0.64 -9.59
C VAL A 129 6.57 -0.72 -9.88
N VAL A 130 6.93 -0.80 -11.15
CA VAL A 130 8.32 -0.72 -11.59
C VAL A 130 8.42 0.03 -12.91
N GLY A 131 9.50 0.78 -13.10
CA GLY A 131 9.76 1.45 -14.36
C GLY A 131 10.53 0.60 -15.34
N ASP A 132 10.35 0.85 -16.64
CA ASP A 132 11.18 0.23 -17.67
C ASP A 132 12.66 0.56 -17.45
N ASN A 133 13.50 -0.47 -17.51
CA ASN A 133 14.96 -0.37 -17.29
C ASN A 133 15.33 0.06 -15.86
N ALA A 134 14.43 -0.10 -14.89
CA ALA A 134 14.76 0.10 -13.48
C ALA A 134 15.76 -0.99 -13.01
N PRO A 135 16.76 -0.65 -12.18
CA PRO A 135 17.66 -1.66 -11.60
C PRO A 135 16.94 -2.74 -10.77
N ALA A 136 15.73 -2.45 -10.29
CA ALA A 136 14.92 -3.36 -9.49
C ALA A 136 13.93 -4.20 -10.31
N GLU A 137 13.93 -4.09 -11.64
CA GLU A 137 12.94 -4.75 -12.52
C GLU A 137 12.81 -6.24 -12.25
N ASP A 138 13.92 -6.98 -12.28
CA ASP A 138 13.94 -8.43 -12.06
C ASP A 138 13.40 -8.80 -10.67
N GLY A 139 13.76 -8.03 -9.64
CA GLY A 139 13.30 -8.26 -8.27
C GLY A 139 11.78 -8.03 -8.09
N VAL A 140 11.22 -7.02 -8.75
CA VAL A 140 9.77 -6.76 -8.69
C VAL A 140 8.99 -7.80 -9.51
N VAL A 141 9.51 -8.24 -10.65
CA VAL A 141 8.91 -9.33 -11.44
C VAL A 141 8.94 -10.65 -10.67
N GLU A 142 10.05 -10.98 -10.01
CA GLU A 142 10.14 -12.15 -9.13
C GLU A 142 9.14 -12.04 -7.97
N CYS A 143 9.03 -10.87 -7.33
CA CYS A 143 8.03 -10.63 -6.29
C CYS A 143 6.61 -10.89 -6.81
N ASN A 144 6.26 -10.36 -7.98
CA ASN A 144 4.94 -10.57 -8.60
C ASN A 144 4.64 -12.06 -8.83
N SER A 145 5.64 -12.86 -9.22
CA SER A 145 5.47 -14.31 -9.43
C SER A 145 5.15 -15.11 -8.15
N LYS A 146 5.40 -14.51 -6.97
CA LYS A 146 5.20 -15.13 -5.65
C LYS A 146 3.95 -14.62 -4.94
N LEU A 147 3.32 -13.56 -5.43
CA LEU A 147 2.10 -13.01 -4.85
C LEU A 147 0.86 -13.61 -5.51
N ASP A 148 -0.26 -13.55 -4.79
CA ASP A 148 -1.55 -13.99 -5.31
C ASP A 148 -2.01 -13.05 -6.45
N PRO A 149 -2.19 -13.56 -7.69
CA PRO A 149 -2.57 -12.74 -8.83
C PRO A 149 -3.99 -12.17 -8.72
N THR A 150 -4.84 -12.69 -7.82
CA THR A 150 -6.21 -12.18 -7.64
C THR A 150 -6.26 -10.89 -6.81
N THR A 151 -5.23 -10.63 -6.01
CA THR A 151 -5.13 -9.47 -5.11
C THR A 151 -3.93 -8.58 -5.41
N THR A 152 -3.13 -8.93 -6.43
CA THR A 152 -1.96 -8.17 -6.84
C THR A 152 -2.15 -7.52 -8.21
N THR A 153 -1.95 -6.21 -8.27
CA THR A 153 -1.87 -5.43 -9.51
C THR A 153 -0.41 -5.16 -9.84
N PHE A 154 0.06 -5.55 -11.02
CA PHE A 154 1.41 -5.27 -11.50
C PHE A 154 1.40 -4.18 -12.58
N LEU A 155 2.11 -3.10 -12.33
CA LEU A 155 2.23 -1.94 -13.22
C LEU A 155 3.69 -1.72 -13.63
N LYS A 156 4.00 -2.06 -14.88
CA LYS A 156 5.25 -1.69 -15.53
C LYS A 156 5.08 -0.36 -16.27
N MET A 157 5.81 0.67 -15.83
CA MET A 157 5.70 2.04 -16.32
C MET A 157 6.76 2.32 -17.39
N ALA A 158 6.32 2.37 -18.65
CA ALA A 158 7.16 2.74 -19.79
C ALA A 158 7.83 4.11 -19.59
N ASP A 159 9.10 4.25 -19.97
CA ASP A 159 9.90 5.49 -19.93
C ASP A 159 10.04 6.14 -18.53
N SER A 160 10.08 5.34 -17.46
CA SER A 160 10.13 5.86 -16.08
C SER A 160 11.39 5.52 -15.27
N GLY A 161 12.19 4.52 -15.69
CA GLY A 161 13.46 4.19 -15.02
C GLY A 161 13.29 3.80 -13.54
N GLY A 162 14.31 4.10 -12.73
CA GLY A 162 14.37 3.63 -11.33
C GLY A 162 13.40 4.29 -10.34
N LEU A 163 12.85 5.47 -10.64
CA LEU A 163 12.00 6.24 -9.71
C LEU A 163 10.71 6.74 -10.40
N PRO A 164 9.74 5.87 -10.68
CA PRO A 164 8.50 6.24 -11.37
C PRO A 164 7.69 7.33 -10.66
N GLN A 165 7.81 7.45 -9.34
CA GLN A 165 7.18 8.50 -8.54
C GLN A 165 7.75 9.90 -8.81
N VAL A 166 8.98 10.00 -9.31
CA VAL A 166 9.62 11.27 -9.68
C VAL A 166 9.49 11.52 -11.18
N THR A 167 9.74 10.50 -11.99
CA THR A 167 9.77 10.64 -13.46
C THR A 167 8.38 10.66 -14.09
N GLN A 168 7.41 9.93 -13.53
CA GLN A 168 6.04 9.83 -14.04
C GLN A 168 4.95 9.96 -12.96
N PRO A 169 4.98 11.01 -12.11
CA PRO A 169 4.06 11.18 -10.98
C PRO A 169 2.58 11.24 -11.38
N GLY A 170 2.28 11.77 -12.56
CA GLY A 170 0.90 11.88 -13.06
C GLY A 170 0.28 10.52 -13.36
N LYS A 171 0.99 9.68 -14.13
CA LYS A 171 0.55 8.31 -14.45
C LYS A 171 0.48 7.44 -13.19
N LEU A 172 1.45 7.57 -12.29
CA LEU A 172 1.44 6.87 -11.01
C LEU A 172 0.25 7.29 -10.13
N THR A 173 -0.03 8.60 -10.04
CA THR A 173 -1.20 9.11 -9.32
C THR A 173 -2.49 8.51 -9.88
N GLU A 174 -2.63 8.44 -11.20
CA GLU A 174 -3.84 7.92 -11.83
C GLU A 174 -4.01 6.42 -11.57
N ALA A 175 -2.94 5.63 -11.72
CA ALA A 175 -2.94 4.21 -11.37
C ALA A 175 -3.29 4.00 -9.88
N PHE A 176 -2.70 4.79 -8.99
CA PHE A 176 -2.99 4.71 -7.56
C PHE A 176 -4.46 5.07 -7.26
N LYS A 177 -5.04 6.04 -7.96
CA LYS A 177 -6.48 6.34 -7.85
C LYS A 177 -7.34 5.12 -8.18
N TYR A 178 -7.06 4.43 -9.29
CA TYR A 178 -7.82 3.22 -9.65
C TYR A 178 -7.64 2.09 -8.63
N PHE A 179 -6.44 1.94 -8.06
CA PHE A 179 -6.18 1.00 -6.98
C PHE A 179 -7.01 1.30 -5.73
N LEU A 180 -7.06 2.57 -5.31
CA LEU A 180 -7.91 3.02 -4.19
C LEU A 180 -9.40 2.76 -4.46
N GLN A 181 -9.86 3.01 -5.69
CA GLN A 181 -11.23 2.72 -6.12
C GLN A 181 -11.57 1.22 -6.06
N GLY A 182 -10.63 0.35 -6.44
CA GLY A 182 -10.79 -1.09 -6.30
C GLY A 182 -10.99 -1.55 -4.85
N MET A 183 -10.43 -0.81 -3.89
CA MET A 183 -10.64 -1.03 -2.44
C MET A 183 -11.91 -0.37 -1.89
N GLY A 184 -12.70 0.31 -2.73
CA GLY A 184 -13.94 0.99 -2.33
C GLY A 184 -13.74 2.43 -1.83
N TYR A 185 -12.51 2.97 -1.88
CA TYR A 185 -12.26 4.38 -1.56
C TYR A 185 -12.50 5.28 -2.77
N MET A 186 -12.82 6.56 -2.54
CA MET A 186 -12.99 7.57 -3.61
C MET A 186 -13.92 7.15 -4.78
N PRO A 187 -15.12 6.58 -4.53
CA PRO A 187 -16.00 6.06 -5.59
C PRO A 187 -16.52 7.14 -6.55
N SER A 188 -16.58 8.40 -6.09
CA SER A 188 -17.05 9.55 -6.87
C SER A 188 -15.92 10.35 -7.54
N ALA A 189 -14.66 9.95 -7.37
CA ALA A 189 -13.55 10.64 -8.04
C ALA A 189 -13.64 10.41 -9.55
N SER A 190 -13.74 11.49 -10.31
CA SER A 190 -13.92 11.45 -11.75
C SER A 190 -12.80 10.68 -12.43
N MET A 191 -13.15 9.77 -13.35
CA MET A 191 -12.17 9.13 -14.22
C MET A 191 -11.58 10.19 -15.15
N THR A 192 -10.41 10.72 -14.80
CA THR A 192 -9.56 11.39 -15.77
C THR A 192 -9.15 10.31 -16.75
N ARG A 193 -9.75 10.32 -17.94
CA ARG A 193 -9.37 9.42 -19.02
C ARG A 193 -7.86 9.60 -19.24
N LEU A 194 -7.05 8.54 -19.03
CA LEU A 194 -5.63 8.55 -19.35
C LEU A 194 -5.50 9.10 -20.77
N ALA A 195 -5.06 10.35 -20.90
CA ALA A 195 -4.89 10.97 -22.20
C ALA A 195 -3.75 10.20 -22.86
N ARG A 196 -4.11 9.30 -23.77
CA ARG A 196 -3.16 8.58 -24.60
C ARG A 196 -2.29 9.65 -25.25
N SER A 197 -1.06 9.83 -24.75
CA SER A 197 -0.08 10.67 -25.41
C SER A 197 0.04 10.15 -26.83
N ARG A 198 -0.56 10.87 -27.78
CA ARG A 198 -0.38 10.59 -29.20
C ARG A 198 1.06 11.00 -29.46
N THR A 199 1.96 10.03 -29.59
CA THR A 199 3.20 10.22 -30.32
C THR A 199 2.80 10.72 -31.71
N ALA A 200 3.06 12.00 -31.98
CA ALA A 200 2.86 12.57 -33.29
C ALA A 200 3.93 11.97 -34.21
N SER A 201 3.58 10.91 -34.93
CA SER A 201 4.36 10.49 -36.10
C SER A 201 4.27 11.62 -37.12
N LEU A 202 5.40 12.31 -37.34
CA LEU A 202 5.55 13.30 -38.40
C LEU A 202 5.56 12.58 -39.76
N THR A 203 4.42 12.49 -40.43
CA THR A 203 4.38 12.34 -41.89
C THR A 203 3.13 12.97 -42.53
N SER A 204 3.44 13.76 -43.57
CA SER A 204 2.61 14.25 -44.69
C SER A 204 1.61 15.39 -44.51
N ALA A 205 1.71 16.28 -45.49
CA ALA A 205 1.09 17.58 -45.64
C ALA A 205 -0.35 17.54 -46.18
N SER A 206 -1.03 18.67 -45.96
CA SER A 206 -2.22 19.22 -46.64
C SER A 206 -3.55 18.45 -46.57
N SER A 207 -4.51 18.99 -45.81
CA SER A 207 -5.90 19.18 -46.26
C SER A 207 -6.63 20.18 -45.34
N VAL A 208 -7.57 20.91 -45.91
CA VAL A 208 -8.07 22.25 -45.51
C VAL A 208 -9.30 22.18 -44.57
N GLU A 209 -9.43 23.19 -43.71
CA GLU A 209 -10.59 23.77 -42.99
C GLU A 209 -11.83 22.91 -42.60
N GLY A 210 -12.26 23.02 -41.34
CA GLY A 210 -13.60 22.60 -40.90
C GLY A 210 -13.87 22.75 -39.39
N SER A 211 -14.35 23.94 -38.98
CA SER A 211 -14.68 24.34 -37.60
C SER A 211 -15.89 23.61 -36.99
N ARG A 212 -15.75 23.05 -35.76
CA ARG A 212 -16.85 22.84 -34.78
C ARG A 212 -16.32 22.86 -33.33
N PRO A 213 -17.00 23.55 -32.36
CA PRO A 213 -16.49 23.75 -31.01
C PRO A 213 -16.85 22.63 -30.01
N GLN A 214 -16.04 22.55 -28.94
CA GLN A 214 -16.11 21.68 -27.77
C GLN A 214 -17.37 21.88 -26.92
N ALA A 215 -17.85 20.79 -26.31
CA ALA A 215 -18.76 20.83 -25.18
C ALA A 215 -17.98 20.54 -23.89
N CYS A 216 -17.86 21.54 -23.01
CA CYS A 216 -17.42 21.40 -21.62
C CYS A 216 -18.68 21.29 -20.74
N THR A 217 -18.81 20.23 -19.94
CA THR A 217 -19.80 20.16 -18.87
C THR A 217 -19.07 20.29 -17.54
N HIS A 218 -19.15 21.49 -16.97
CA HIS A 218 -18.93 21.76 -15.55
C HIS A 218 -20.11 21.14 -14.77
N SER A 219 -19.81 20.44 -13.68
CA SER A 219 -20.79 20.09 -12.66
C SER A 219 -20.17 20.33 -11.30
N GLU A 220 -20.65 21.38 -10.63
CA GLU A 220 -20.46 21.69 -9.22
C GLU A 220 -21.38 20.82 -8.37
N SER A 221 -20.87 20.26 -7.26
CA SER A 221 -21.66 19.77 -6.11
C SER A 221 -20.69 19.52 -4.94
N SER A 222 -20.66 20.42 -3.95
CA SER A 222 -21.48 20.46 -2.72
C SER A 222 -20.94 19.57 -1.60
N ASP A 223 -20.43 20.23 -0.56
CA ASP A 223 -19.90 19.68 0.69
C ASP A 223 -20.87 18.71 1.38
N GLY A 224 -20.33 17.57 1.82
CA GLY A 224 -20.97 16.63 2.72
C GLY A 224 -19.91 16.01 3.63
N LEU A 225 -19.90 16.43 4.90
CA LEU A 225 -19.04 15.88 5.95
C LEU A 225 -19.26 14.37 6.06
N GLY A 226 -18.21 13.59 5.79
CA GLY A 226 -18.15 12.15 5.98
C GLY A 226 -16.82 11.76 6.61
N GLN A 227 -16.92 10.95 7.67
CA GLN A 227 -15.89 10.48 8.58
C GLN A 227 -14.59 10.02 7.87
N VAL A 228 -13.46 10.59 8.29
CA VAL A 228 -12.14 10.47 7.64
C VAL A 228 -11.43 9.18 8.08
N ASN A 229 -10.99 8.36 7.13
CA ASN A 229 -10.17 7.16 7.38
C ASN A 229 -8.74 7.33 6.83
N HIS A 230 -7.78 6.68 7.51
CA HIS A 230 -6.36 7.07 7.58
C HIS A 230 -5.43 6.28 6.62
N THR A 231 -4.27 6.82 6.24
CA THR A 231 -3.27 6.18 5.35
C THR A 231 -1.83 6.57 5.76
N MET A 232 -0.83 5.70 5.57
CA MET A 232 0.57 5.91 5.99
C MET A 232 1.52 5.69 4.82
N GLU A 233 2.40 6.65 4.58
CA GLU A 233 3.47 6.57 3.58
C GLU A 233 4.80 6.39 4.29
N VAL A 234 5.57 5.36 3.93
CA VAL A 234 6.93 5.15 4.46
C VAL A 234 7.90 5.47 3.34
N SER A 235 8.53 6.63 3.42
CA SER A 235 9.55 7.07 2.47
C SER A 235 10.92 6.80 3.08
N CYS A 236 11.78 6.07 2.36
CA CYS A 236 13.22 6.01 2.63
C CYS A 236 13.97 6.68 1.49
#